data_AF-A0AB39ZP50-F1
#
_entry.id   AF-A0AB39ZP50-F1
#
_cell.length_a   1.000
_cell.length_b   1.000
_cell.length_c   1.000
_cell.angle_alpha   90.00
_cell.angle_beta   90.00
_cell.angle_gamma   90.00
#
_symmetry.space_group_name_H-M   'P 1'
#
loop_
_entity.id
_entity.type
_entity.pdbx_description
1 polymer ?
#
loop_
_entity_poly.entity_id
_entity_poly.type
_entity_poly.pdbx_seq_one_letter_code
_entity_poly.pdbx_strand_id
1 'polypeptide(L)'
;MAPIEVVVDPSEDQPKISTFAVLDLETTNLPAYNHNRVGITELCIYAFEADLLKKIEVAKDVEQEKEREPEVPAPPRVLHKLNLLFQPSMIVHPEAERVTGLSNYLLERESKLDEDAAQLIISFLKHLPAPVCLVAHNGWGFDFPILRQVFEKLNMELPKSITCVDSLRAFMEIDDKHKTEASLLEIPQETLLETKAIPDLDTVVVPDLETEAIPEVVSIKEDETTFKEPEPAKEIDWRARNETTPKRPILTPKESSVKRKLLRDGDEDDPEEQNPARRKAQEFRSRRQLFSGLMCAENKRFPPRGVYNLGSLYTSKFQRPASNAHQAEADVAMLTKLIQHYGMDFLAFAEEQAIPFHEVAPLGSPVCRRKRAI
;
A
#
# COMPACT_ATOMS: atom_id res chain seq x y z
N MET A 1 -13.32 -26.19 -47.08
CA MET A 1 -13.65 -25.50 -45.82
C MET A 1 -12.40 -25.52 -44.97
N ALA A 2 -11.71 -24.39 -44.87
CA ALA A 2 -10.56 -24.26 -43.99
C ALA A 2 -11.05 -24.35 -42.53
N PRO A 3 -10.29 -25.00 -41.63
CA PRO A 3 -10.61 -24.96 -40.21
C PRO A 3 -10.42 -23.52 -39.72
N ILE A 4 -11.46 -22.98 -39.10
CA ILE A 4 -11.40 -21.71 -38.39
C ILE A 4 -10.52 -21.98 -37.18
N GLU A 5 -9.29 -21.46 -37.20
CA GLU A 5 -8.48 -21.34 -36.00
C GLU A 5 -9.21 -20.36 -35.08
N VAL A 6 -9.86 -20.93 -34.06
CA VAL A 6 -10.28 -20.17 -32.89
C VAL A 6 -8.98 -19.74 -32.22
N VAL A 7 -8.57 -18.50 -32.47
CA VAL A 7 -7.56 -17.82 -31.66
C VAL A 7 -8.18 -17.64 -30.29
N VAL A 8 -8.01 -18.66 -29.45
CA VAL A 8 -8.21 -18.56 -28.01
C VAL A 8 -7.04 -17.71 -27.52
N ASP A 9 -7.32 -16.44 -27.19
CA ASP A 9 -6.38 -15.60 -26.46
C ASP A 9 -5.87 -16.41 -25.26
N PRO A 10 -4.55 -16.61 -25.10
CA PRO A 10 -4.02 -17.43 -24.01
C PRO A 10 -4.24 -16.70 -22.68
N SER A 11 -5.37 -16.96 -22.05
CA SER A 11 -5.63 -16.87 -20.61
C SER A 11 -4.83 -15.80 -19.84
N GLU A 12 -5.36 -14.58 -19.74
CA GLU A 12 -4.92 -13.57 -18.75
C GLU A 12 -5.22 -13.98 -17.28
N ASP A 13 -5.79 -15.16 -17.06
CA ASP A 13 -6.13 -15.72 -15.75
C ASP A 13 -5.05 -16.63 -15.13
N GLN A 14 -3.87 -16.77 -15.75
CA GLN A 14 -2.74 -17.43 -15.06
C GLN A 14 -2.15 -16.51 -13.98
N PRO A 15 -1.87 -17.03 -12.77
CA PRO A 15 -1.29 -16.23 -11.70
C PRO A 15 0.09 -15.71 -12.13
N LYS A 16 0.28 -14.39 -12.15
CA LYS A 16 1.59 -13.80 -12.51
C LYS A 16 2.64 -14.13 -11.47
N ILE A 17 2.22 -14.39 -10.22
CA ILE A 17 3.07 -14.80 -9.10
C ILE A 17 2.38 -15.94 -8.36
N SER A 18 3.06 -17.08 -8.24
CA SER A 18 2.58 -18.23 -7.45
C SER A 18 3.24 -18.31 -6.08
N THR A 19 4.52 -17.91 -5.97
CA THR A 19 5.27 -17.94 -4.71
C THR A 19 5.96 -16.61 -4.46
N PHE A 20 5.81 -16.09 -3.24
CA PHE A 20 6.67 -15.02 -2.73
C PHE A 20 7.84 -15.63 -1.98
N ALA A 21 9.05 -15.19 -2.30
CA ALA A 21 10.28 -15.53 -1.60
C ALA A 21 10.84 -14.25 -0.95
N VAL A 22 10.48 -14.05 0.31
CA VAL A 22 10.87 -12.89 1.11
C VAL A 22 12.33 -13.05 1.55
N LEU A 23 13.18 -12.10 1.18
CA LEU A 23 14.62 -12.09 1.34
C LEU A 23 15.03 -10.93 2.25
N ASP A 24 16.01 -11.19 3.10
CA ASP A 24 16.76 -10.16 3.83
C ASP A 24 18.24 -10.55 3.89
N LEU A 25 19.12 -9.54 3.81
CA LEU A 25 20.57 -9.70 3.88
C LEU A 25 21.17 -8.86 5.00
N GLU A 26 21.92 -9.50 5.88
CA GLU A 26 22.87 -8.79 6.72
C GLU A 26 24.22 -8.70 6.03
N THR A 27 24.88 -7.56 6.19
CA THR A 27 26.12 -7.26 5.47
C THR A 27 27.17 -6.64 6.36
N THR A 28 28.43 -6.74 5.93
CA THR A 28 29.58 -6.20 6.65
C THR A 28 29.52 -4.69 6.83
N ASN A 29 28.83 -3.96 5.95
CA ASN A 29 28.67 -2.50 5.97
C ASN A 29 27.59 -2.07 4.97
N LEU A 30 27.13 -0.83 5.05
CA LEU A 30 26.25 -0.25 4.03
C LEU A 30 27.05 0.10 2.75
N PRO A 31 26.55 -0.21 1.55
CA PRO A 31 27.23 0.07 0.28
C PRO A 31 27.66 1.54 0.10
N ALA A 32 26.83 2.46 0.58
CA ALA A 32 27.05 3.90 0.48
C ALA A 32 28.30 4.38 1.22
N TYR A 33 28.72 3.67 2.28
CA TYR A 33 29.83 4.10 3.14
C TYR A 33 31.17 3.40 2.81
N ASN A 34 31.20 2.46 1.86
CA ASN A 34 32.41 1.69 1.55
C ASN A 34 32.64 1.50 0.04
N HIS A 35 32.39 2.53 -0.78
CA HIS A 35 32.59 2.47 -2.23
C HIS A 35 31.95 1.24 -2.91
N ASN A 36 30.73 0.86 -2.50
CA ASN A 36 30.02 -0.32 -2.99
C ASN A 36 30.75 -1.65 -2.75
N ARG A 37 31.66 -1.71 -1.77
CA ARG A 37 32.31 -2.94 -1.30
C ARG A 37 31.62 -3.42 -0.03
N VAL A 38 30.85 -4.50 -0.18
CA VAL A 38 30.13 -5.14 0.94
C VAL A 38 30.24 -6.65 0.79
N GLY A 39 30.30 -7.35 1.93
CA GLY A 39 30.13 -8.80 2.01
C GLY A 39 28.82 -9.15 2.71
N ILE A 40 28.17 -10.22 2.28
CA ILE A 40 26.98 -10.76 2.97
C ILE A 40 27.49 -11.59 4.15
N THR A 41 26.88 -11.41 5.32
CA THR A 41 27.17 -12.15 6.57
C THR A 41 26.06 -13.10 6.95
N GLU A 42 24.80 -12.75 6.67
CA GLU A 42 23.62 -13.60 6.86
C GLU A 42 22.67 -13.38 5.69
N LEU A 43 21.99 -14.45 5.26
CA LEU A 43 20.96 -14.43 4.23
C LEU A 43 19.80 -15.30 4.68
N CYS A 44 18.60 -14.73 4.74
CA CYS A 44 17.40 -15.47 5.03
C CYS A 44 16.37 -15.35 3.90
N ILE A 45 15.74 -16.47 3.54
CA ILE A 45 14.62 -16.54 2.60
C ILE A 45 13.45 -17.29 3.24
N TYR A 46 12.30 -16.65 3.31
CA TYR A 46 11.01 -17.29 3.60
C TYR A 46 10.17 -17.35 2.33
N ALA A 47 9.75 -18.55 1.94
CA ALA A 47 8.92 -18.72 0.75
C ALA A 47 7.54 -19.33 1.08
N PHE A 48 6.48 -18.66 0.59
CA PHE A 48 5.09 -19.06 0.79
C PHE A 48 4.23 -18.77 -0.45
N GLU A 49 3.12 -19.49 -0.58
CA GLU A 49 2.20 -19.40 -1.71
C GLU A 49 1.42 -18.07 -1.72
N ALA A 50 1.34 -17.42 -2.88
CA ALA A 50 0.66 -16.13 -3.05
C ALA A 50 -0.85 -16.21 -2.78
N ASP A 51 -1.47 -17.37 -3.01
CA ASP A 51 -2.89 -17.61 -2.73
C ASP A 51 -3.24 -17.50 -1.24
N LEU A 52 -2.26 -17.54 -0.35
CA LEU A 52 -2.48 -17.25 1.06
C LEU A 52 -3.02 -15.82 1.27
N LEU A 53 -2.55 -14.85 0.49
CA LEU A 53 -2.94 -13.45 0.63
C LEU A 53 -4.41 -13.23 0.25
N LYS A 54 -4.93 -14.03 -0.70
CA LYS A 54 -6.35 -14.01 -1.10
C LYS A 54 -7.26 -14.58 -0.01
N LYS A 55 -6.80 -15.60 0.72
CA LYS A 55 -7.60 -16.29 1.76
C LYS A 55 -7.78 -15.42 3.01
N ILE A 56 -6.79 -14.61 3.35
CA ILE A 56 -6.83 -13.72 4.52
C ILE A 56 -7.93 -12.66 4.36
N GLU A 57 -8.15 -12.17 3.14
CA GLU A 57 -9.16 -11.15 2.88
C GLU A 57 -10.59 -11.69 3.02
N VAL A 58 -10.84 -12.91 2.52
CA VAL A 58 -12.15 -13.57 2.68
C VAL A 58 -12.51 -13.76 4.17
N ALA A 59 -11.52 -13.94 5.04
CA ALA A 59 -11.75 -14.01 6.49
C ALA A 59 -12.11 -12.63 7.08
N LYS A 60 -11.56 -11.54 6.54
CA LYS A 60 -11.89 -10.16 6.96
C LYS A 60 -13.31 -9.75 6.51
N ASP A 61 -13.75 -10.15 5.32
CA ASP A 61 -15.09 -9.79 4.81
C ASP A 61 -16.25 -10.45 5.58
N VAL A 62 -16.00 -11.61 6.21
CA VAL A 62 -17.02 -12.38 6.95
C VAL A 62 -17.14 -11.88 8.41
N GLU A 63 -16.07 -11.33 8.97
CA GLU A 63 -16.08 -10.73 10.31
C GLU A 63 -16.27 -9.22 10.20
N GLN A 64 -17.52 -8.77 10.23
CA GLN A 64 -17.89 -7.34 10.29
C GLN A 64 -16.97 -6.54 11.21
N GLU A 65 -16.47 -5.42 10.68
CA GLU A 65 -15.66 -4.37 11.31
C GLU A 65 -16.10 -4.05 12.74
N LYS A 66 -15.63 -4.85 13.70
CA LYS A 66 -15.47 -4.39 15.08
C LYS A 66 -14.04 -3.91 15.18
N GLU A 67 -13.87 -2.73 15.76
CA GLU A 67 -12.61 -2.17 16.22
C GLU A 67 -11.86 -3.21 17.08
N ARG A 68 -11.15 -4.14 16.43
CA ARG A 68 -10.18 -5.01 17.08
C ARG A 68 -8.83 -4.37 16.87
N GLU A 69 -8.04 -4.37 17.94
CA GLU A 69 -6.63 -4.02 17.84
C GLU A 69 -5.99 -4.83 16.69
N PRO A 70 -5.12 -4.22 15.88
CA PRO A 70 -4.42 -4.90 14.81
C PRO A 70 -3.70 -6.17 15.29
N GLU A 71 -4.36 -7.32 15.13
CA GLU A 71 -3.77 -8.59 15.47
C GLU A 71 -2.66 -8.92 14.47
N VAL A 72 -1.49 -9.29 15.00
CA VAL A 72 -0.36 -9.74 14.18
C VAL A 72 -0.76 -11.03 13.47
N PRO A 73 -0.70 -11.09 12.12
CA PRO A 73 -0.98 -12.31 11.39
C PRO A 73 -0.10 -13.45 11.85
N ALA A 74 -0.71 -14.64 12.02
CA ALA A 74 0.06 -15.84 12.28
C ALA A 74 0.94 -16.18 11.05
N PRO A 75 2.16 -16.67 11.27
CA PRO A 75 3.02 -17.07 10.16
C PRO A 75 2.34 -18.21 9.36
N PRO A 76 2.54 -18.25 8.03
CA PRO A 76 2.00 -19.32 7.20
C PRO A 76 2.44 -20.70 7.70
N ARG A 77 1.51 -21.66 7.80
CA ARG A 77 1.86 -23.03 8.20
C ARG A 77 2.70 -23.75 7.13
N VAL A 78 2.41 -23.48 5.87
CA VAL A 78 3.16 -23.95 4.70
C VAL A 78 4.15 -22.84 4.35
N LEU A 79 5.39 -23.02 4.79
CA LEU A 79 6.46 -22.04 4.69
C LEU A 79 7.78 -22.79 4.48
N HIS A 80 8.50 -22.45 3.42
CA HIS A 80 9.87 -22.89 3.22
C HIS A 80 10.82 -21.84 3.81
N LYS A 81 11.86 -22.27 4.52
CA LYS A 81 12.87 -21.39 5.10
C LYS A 81 14.25 -21.82 4.68
N LEU A 82 15.08 -20.85 4.32
CA LEU A 82 16.53 -21.00 4.13
C LEU A 82 17.20 -19.89 4.93
N ASN A 83 18.02 -20.23 5.92
CA ASN A 83 18.87 -19.26 6.61
C ASN A 83 20.32 -19.73 6.51
N LEU A 84 21.21 -18.86 6.05
CA LEU A 84 22.62 -19.15 5.80
C LEU A 84 23.48 -18.04 6.40
N LEU A 85 24.51 -18.42 7.13
CA LEU A 85 25.55 -17.51 7.59
C LEU A 85 26.79 -17.68 6.72
N PHE A 86 27.52 -16.60 6.50
CA PHE A 86 28.71 -16.59 5.65
C PHE A 86 29.88 -15.93 6.33
N GLN A 87 31.06 -16.50 6.18
CA GLN A 87 32.30 -15.83 6.54
C GLN A 87 32.56 -14.67 5.55
N PRO A 88 32.53 -13.40 6.01
CA PRO A 88 32.80 -12.28 5.12
C PRO A 88 34.29 -12.21 4.79
N SER A 89 34.61 -11.84 3.54
CA SER A 89 35.99 -11.62 3.09
C SER A 89 36.59 -10.27 3.55
N MET A 90 35.80 -9.44 4.23
CA MET A 90 36.21 -8.16 4.78
C MET A 90 35.78 -8.02 6.24
N ILE A 91 36.42 -7.09 6.94
CA ILE A 91 36.09 -6.79 8.33
C ILE A 91 34.68 -6.21 8.39
N VAL A 92 33.86 -6.76 9.29
CA VAL A 92 32.54 -6.21 9.62
C VAL A 92 32.76 -4.87 10.30
N HIS A 93 32.10 -3.83 9.78
CA HIS A 93 32.21 -2.50 10.34
C HIS A 93 31.64 -2.49 11.77
N PRO A 94 32.23 -1.77 12.74
CA PRO A 94 31.79 -1.78 14.14
C PRO A 94 30.29 -1.48 14.31
N GLU A 95 29.75 -0.60 13.46
CA GLU A 95 28.32 -0.28 13.46
C GLU A 95 27.46 -1.45 12.97
N ALA A 96 27.89 -2.17 11.94
CA ALA A 96 27.18 -3.35 11.44
C ALA A 96 27.25 -4.49 12.47
N GLU A 97 28.40 -4.71 13.11
CA GLU A 97 28.55 -5.68 14.19
C GLU A 97 27.66 -5.32 15.40
N ARG A 98 27.61 -4.04 15.79
CA ARG A 98 26.75 -3.57 16.89
C ARG A 98 25.28 -3.81 16.63
N VAL A 99 24.85 -3.66 15.38
CA VAL A 99 23.46 -3.73 14.96
C VAL A 99 23.02 -5.18 14.76
N THR A 100 23.82 -5.97 14.04
CA THR A 100 23.50 -7.37 13.68
C THR A 100 23.93 -8.38 14.75
N GLY A 101 24.90 -8.02 15.59
CA GLY A 101 25.57 -8.95 16.50
C GLY A 101 26.53 -9.91 15.79
N LEU A 102 26.76 -9.76 14.48
CA LEU A 102 27.65 -10.62 13.70
C LEU A 102 29.04 -10.01 13.60
N SER A 103 30.05 -10.80 13.91
CA SER A 103 31.46 -10.39 13.84
C SER A 103 32.27 -11.38 13.02
N ASN A 104 33.44 -10.95 12.53
CA ASN A 104 34.35 -11.85 11.83
C ASN A 104 34.78 -13.04 12.69
N TYR A 105 34.85 -12.88 14.02
CA TYR A 105 35.22 -13.94 14.96
C TYR A 105 34.11 -14.98 15.10
N LEU A 106 32.84 -14.55 15.15
CA LEU A 106 31.70 -15.47 15.22
C LEU A 106 31.56 -16.27 13.93
N LEU A 107 31.82 -15.63 12.79
CA LEU A 107 31.66 -16.22 11.46
C LEU A 107 32.94 -16.89 10.93
N GLU A 108 34.00 -17.00 11.75
CA GLU A 108 35.31 -17.48 11.28
C GLU A 108 35.28 -18.93 10.76
N ARG A 109 34.39 -19.75 11.31
CA ARG A 109 34.24 -21.17 10.97
C ARG A 109 33.19 -21.45 9.91
N GLU A 110 32.40 -20.45 9.54
CA GLU A 110 31.39 -20.57 8.50
C GLU A 110 32.05 -20.58 7.12
N SER A 111 31.36 -21.16 6.14
CA SER A 111 31.81 -21.11 4.75
C SER A 111 31.63 -19.71 4.18
N LYS A 112 32.43 -19.37 3.17
CA LYS A 112 32.17 -18.17 2.37
C LYS A 112 30.93 -18.40 1.51
N LEU A 113 30.38 -17.31 0.96
CA LEU A 113 29.41 -17.44 -0.12
C LEU A 113 30.17 -17.83 -1.40
N ASP A 114 30.22 -19.14 -1.63
CA ASP A 114 30.90 -19.83 -2.72
C ASP A 114 29.89 -20.42 -3.73
N GLU A 115 30.38 -21.19 -4.70
CA GLU A 115 29.55 -21.82 -5.73
C GLU A 115 28.53 -22.81 -5.14
N ASP A 116 28.87 -23.52 -4.06
CA ASP A 116 27.99 -24.48 -3.41
C ASP A 116 26.83 -23.76 -2.69
N ALA A 117 27.13 -22.70 -1.95
CA ALA A 117 26.11 -21.84 -1.33
C ALA A 117 25.20 -21.19 -2.38
N ALA A 118 25.77 -20.67 -3.47
CA ALA A 118 24.99 -20.10 -4.57
C ALA A 118 24.11 -21.16 -5.25
N GLN A 119 24.62 -22.37 -5.47
CA GLN A 119 23.86 -23.49 -6.01
C GLN A 119 22.73 -23.92 -5.08
N LEU A 120 22.93 -23.88 -3.76
CA LEU A 120 21.90 -24.14 -2.77
C LEU A 120 20.74 -23.14 -2.89
N ILE A 121 21.05 -21.84 -2.99
CA ILE A 121 20.04 -20.78 -3.18
C ILE A 121 19.27 -20.99 -4.50
N ILE A 122 19.98 -21.27 -5.60
CA ILE A 122 19.35 -21.55 -6.90
C ILE A 122 18.42 -22.76 -6.80
N SER A 123 18.88 -23.83 -6.16
CA SER A 123 18.12 -25.08 -6.05
C SER A 123 16.89 -24.91 -5.16
N PHE A 124 17.02 -24.14 -4.07
CA PHE A 124 15.90 -23.75 -3.22
C PHE A 124 14.84 -23.00 -4.03
N LEU A 125 15.23 -21.98 -4.79
CA LEU A 125 14.28 -21.19 -5.60
C LEU A 125 13.65 -22.01 -6.74
N LYS A 126 14.39 -22.93 -7.36
CA LYS A 126 13.86 -23.84 -8.40
C LYS A 126 12.87 -24.86 -7.84
N HIS A 127 12.96 -25.20 -6.56
CA HIS A 127 12.05 -26.15 -5.91
C HIS A 127 10.67 -25.53 -5.63
N LEU A 128 10.58 -24.20 -5.56
CA LEU A 128 9.34 -23.49 -5.27
C LEU A 128 8.36 -23.51 -6.46
N PRO A 129 7.04 -23.46 -6.22
CA PRO A 129 6.04 -23.29 -7.28
C PRO A 129 6.27 -21.99 -8.06
N ALA A 130 6.52 -22.11 -9.37
CA ALA A 130 6.71 -20.97 -10.26
C ALA A 130 5.35 -20.37 -10.71
N PRO A 131 5.26 -19.06 -11.00
CA PRO A 131 6.34 -18.06 -10.97
C PRO A 131 6.73 -17.60 -9.56
N VAL A 132 8.03 -17.39 -9.33
CA VAL A 132 8.60 -16.96 -8.05
C VAL A 132 8.95 -15.47 -8.10
N CYS A 133 8.49 -14.72 -7.10
CA CYS A 133 8.81 -13.30 -6.92
C CYS A 133 9.62 -13.10 -5.62
N LEU A 134 10.84 -12.57 -5.74
CA LEU A 134 11.66 -12.15 -4.61
C LEU A 134 11.13 -10.84 -4.02
N VAL A 135 11.01 -10.77 -2.71
CA VAL A 135 10.56 -9.57 -2.00
C VAL A 135 11.59 -9.19 -0.96
N ALA A 136 12.07 -7.95 -0.97
CA ALA A 136 12.95 -7.42 0.08
C ALA A 136 12.50 -6.01 0.48
N HIS A 137 12.91 -5.56 1.65
CA HIS A 137 12.57 -4.22 2.13
C HIS A 137 13.68 -3.23 1.77
N ASN A 138 13.39 -2.25 0.90
CA ASN A 138 14.41 -1.45 0.22
C ASN A 138 15.30 -2.29 -0.71
N GLY A 139 14.75 -3.38 -1.26
CA GLY A 139 15.47 -4.38 -2.04
C GLY A 139 16.12 -3.85 -3.32
N TRP A 140 15.47 -2.93 -4.04
CA TRP A 140 16.06 -2.34 -5.26
C TRP A 140 17.27 -1.46 -4.95
N GLY A 141 17.33 -0.88 -3.75
CA GLY A 141 18.43 -0.05 -3.29
C GLY A 141 19.53 -0.80 -2.53
N PHE A 142 19.28 -2.04 -2.13
CA PHE A 142 20.14 -2.78 -1.20
C PHE A 142 20.30 -4.25 -1.60
N ASP A 143 19.36 -5.12 -1.24
CA ASP A 143 19.51 -6.58 -1.32
C ASP A 143 19.76 -7.09 -2.73
N PHE A 144 18.93 -6.66 -3.69
CA PHE A 144 18.98 -7.21 -5.05
C PHE A 144 20.26 -6.82 -5.80
N PRO A 145 20.74 -5.55 -5.79
CA PRO A 145 22.03 -5.20 -6.37
C PRO A 145 23.21 -5.96 -5.74
N ILE A 146 23.20 -6.17 -4.41
CA ILE A 146 24.25 -6.90 -3.69
C ILE A 146 24.26 -8.36 -4.14
N LEU A 147 23.10 -9.01 -4.11
CA LEU A 147 22.95 -10.40 -4.55
C LEU A 147 23.36 -10.57 -6.02
N ARG A 148 22.95 -9.65 -6.90
CA ARG A 148 23.33 -9.68 -8.32
C ARG A 148 24.84 -9.59 -8.51
N GLN A 149 25.52 -8.70 -7.77
CA GLN A 149 26.98 -8.54 -7.83
C GLN A 149 27.70 -9.81 -7.36
N VAL A 150 27.22 -10.46 -6.30
CA VAL A 150 27.82 -11.69 -5.77
C VAL A 150 27.70 -12.83 -6.78
N PHE A 151 26.51 -13.04 -7.35
CA PHE A 151 26.28 -14.08 -8.34
C PHE A 151 27.11 -13.87 -9.61
N GLU A 152 27.23 -12.61 -10.06
CA GLU A 152 28.08 -12.26 -11.20
C GLU A 152 29.56 -12.59 -10.94
N LYS A 153 30.08 -12.31 -9.73
CA LYS A 153 31.47 -12.67 -9.35
C LYS A 153 31.71 -14.18 -9.35
N LEU A 154 30.70 -14.98 -9.02
CA LEU A 154 30.75 -16.45 -9.04
C LEU A 154 30.48 -17.03 -10.44
N ASN A 155 30.22 -16.20 -11.46
CA ASN A 155 29.77 -16.64 -12.79
C ASN A 155 28.50 -17.52 -12.75
N MET A 156 27.61 -17.24 -11.79
CA MET A 156 26.33 -17.93 -11.62
C MET A 156 25.17 -16.95 -11.82
N GLU A 157 23.99 -17.47 -12.17
CA GLU A 157 22.80 -16.64 -12.35
C GLU A 157 21.58 -17.32 -11.72
N LEU A 158 20.69 -16.51 -11.17
CA LEU A 158 19.36 -16.97 -10.78
C LEU A 158 18.53 -17.30 -12.03
N PRO A 159 17.54 -18.22 -11.93
CA PRO A 159 16.66 -18.52 -13.05
C PRO A 159 16.01 -17.25 -13.64
N LYS A 160 16.01 -17.11 -14.97
CA LYS A 160 15.50 -15.92 -15.67
C LYS A 160 14.01 -15.65 -15.43
N SER A 161 13.27 -16.67 -15.00
CA SER A 161 11.86 -16.59 -14.65
C SER A 161 11.59 -15.91 -13.30
N ILE A 162 12.61 -15.67 -12.48
CA ILE A 162 12.45 -15.03 -11.18
C ILE A 162 12.28 -13.53 -11.36
N THR A 163 11.24 -13.00 -10.74
CA THR A 163 11.01 -11.55 -10.64
C THR A 163 11.38 -11.06 -9.24
N CYS A 164 11.47 -9.75 -9.06
CA CYS A 164 11.70 -9.12 -7.76
C CYS A 164 10.90 -7.83 -7.60
N VAL A 165 10.47 -7.54 -6.37
CA VAL A 165 9.72 -6.34 -6.00
C VAL A 165 10.22 -5.78 -4.68
N ASP A 166 10.19 -4.45 -4.55
CA ASP A 166 10.57 -3.76 -3.33
C ASP A 166 9.34 -3.47 -2.47
N SER A 167 9.31 -4.08 -1.28
CA SER A 167 8.21 -3.91 -0.33
C SER A 167 8.12 -2.51 0.26
N LEU A 168 9.24 -1.79 0.39
CA LEU A 168 9.23 -0.40 0.87
C LEU A 168 8.39 0.47 -0.07
N ARG A 169 8.60 0.32 -1.38
CA ARG A 169 7.84 1.06 -2.40
C ARG A 169 6.39 0.57 -2.42
N ALA A 170 6.15 -0.73 -2.31
CA ALA A 170 4.80 -1.28 -2.23
C ALA A 170 3.97 -0.64 -1.11
N PHE A 171 4.48 -0.66 0.13
CA PHE A 171 3.75 -0.15 1.28
C PHE A 171 3.45 1.35 1.17
N MET A 172 4.38 2.13 0.62
CA MET A 172 4.16 3.55 0.38
C MET A 172 3.05 3.81 -0.64
N GLU A 173 3.07 3.14 -1.79
CA GLU A 173 2.08 3.35 -2.83
C GLU A 173 0.69 2.86 -2.37
N ILE A 174 0.62 1.74 -1.64
CA ILE A 174 -0.66 1.23 -1.09
C ILE A 174 -1.22 2.17 -0.03
N ASP A 175 -0.42 2.61 0.95
CA ASP A 175 -0.89 3.52 2.00
C ASP A 175 -1.36 4.87 1.42
N ASP A 176 -0.72 5.38 0.36
CA ASP A 176 -1.16 6.61 -0.30
C ASP A 176 -2.50 6.44 -1.01
N LYS A 177 -2.73 5.26 -1.63
CA LYS A 177 -4.01 4.95 -2.26
C LYS A 177 -5.12 4.85 -1.22
N HIS A 178 -4.88 4.13 -0.12
CA HIS A 178 -5.84 4.04 1.00
C HIS A 178 -6.19 5.42 1.57
N LYS A 179 -5.21 6.31 1.73
CA LYS A 179 -5.47 7.70 2.16
C LYS A 179 -6.29 8.49 1.15
N THR A 180 -6.00 8.32 -0.14
CA THR A 180 -6.74 8.99 -1.21
C THR A 180 -8.19 8.53 -1.23
N GLU A 181 -8.43 7.22 -1.12
CA GLU A 181 -9.77 6.64 -1.04
C GLU A 181 -10.52 7.14 0.20
N ALA A 182 -9.87 7.15 1.38
CA ALA A 182 -10.47 7.69 2.60
C ALA A 182 -10.86 9.17 2.44
N SER A 183 -10.00 10.00 1.83
CA SER A 183 -10.29 11.42 1.60
C SER A 183 -11.44 11.67 0.61
N LEU A 184 -11.70 10.74 -0.32
CA LEU A 184 -12.82 10.84 -1.26
C LEU A 184 -14.16 10.44 -0.62
N LEU A 185 -14.14 9.70 0.48
CA LEU A 185 -15.32 9.27 1.22
C LEU A 185 -15.75 10.28 2.31
N GLU A 186 -14.85 11.20 2.71
CA GLU A 186 -15.19 12.29 3.63
C GLU A 186 -16.04 13.36 2.92
N ILE A 187 -17.36 13.34 3.16
CA ILE A 187 -18.27 14.43 2.78
C ILE A 187 -17.96 15.64 3.68
N PRO A 188 -17.68 16.84 3.14
CA PRO A 188 -17.43 18.03 3.96
C PRO A 188 -18.63 18.33 4.88
N GLN A 189 -18.45 18.15 6.18
CA GLN A 189 -19.40 18.55 7.23
C GLN A 189 -19.27 20.05 7.55
N GLU A 190 -19.37 20.91 6.55
CA GLU A 190 -19.49 22.36 6.76
C GLU A 190 -20.79 22.86 6.10
N THR A 191 -21.96 22.49 6.65
CA THR A 191 -23.22 23.23 6.46
C THR A 191 -24.37 22.71 7.32
N LEU A 192 -24.13 22.27 8.56
CA LEU A 192 -25.23 22.12 9.51
C LEU A 192 -24.76 22.52 10.90
N LEU A 193 -25.52 23.44 11.51
CA LEU A 193 -25.54 23.83 12.93
C LEU A 193 -24.83 25.16 13.29
N GLU A 194 -25.43 26.28 12.91
CA GLU A 194 -25.61 27.41 13.86
C GLU A 194 -27.02 28.00 13.74
N THR A 195 -28.01 27.27 14.28
CA THR A 195 -29.25 27.86 14.77
C THR A 195 -29.57 27.25 16.14
N LYS A 196 -29.11 27.91 17.20
CA LYS A 196 -29.66 27.77 18.56
C LYS A 196 -30.13 29.16 18.97
N ALA A 197 -31.44 29.43 18.86
CA ALA A 197 -32.48 29.17 19.86
C ALA A 197 -32.61 30.33 20.86
N ILE A 198 -33.63 31.15 20.63
CA ILE A 198 -34.19 32.17 21.52
C ILE A 198 -34.99 31.42 22.61
N PRO A 199 -34.82 31.72 23.92
CA PRO A 199 -35.73 31.21 24.94
C PRO A 199 -36.83 32.24 25.24
N ASP A 200 -38.07 31.84 24.98
CA ASP A 200 -39.29 32.55 25.41
C ASP A 200 -39.56 32.36 26.92
N LEU A 201 -40.07 33.43 27.50
CA LEU A 201 -40.50 33.60 28.89
C LEU A 201 -41.99 33.21 29.02
N ASP A 202 -42.34 32.44 30.04
CA ASP A 202 -43.48 32.69 30.97
C ASP A 202 -43.94 31.41 31.70
N THR A 203 -43.89 31.43 33.04
CA THR A 203 -45.02 31.05 33.92
C THR A 203 -44.70 31.32 35.41
N VAL A 204 -45.17 32.49 35.85
CA VAL A 204 -45.82 32.85 37.13
C VAL A 204 -45.75 31.85 38.32
N VAL A 205 -45.12 32.25 39.43
CA VAL A 205 -45.66 32.16 40.82
C VAL A 205 -45.01 33.27 41.70
N VAL A 206 -45.83 34.07 42.38
CA VAL A 206 -45.53 35.03 43.48
C VAL A 206 -46.08 34.41 44.79
N PRO A 207 -45.79 34.83 46.05
CA PRO A 207 -44.90 35.88 46.61
C PRO A 207 -43.96 35.32 47.72
N ASP A 208 -43.06 36.05 48.42
CA ASP A 208 -43.32 37.13 49.38
C ASP A 208 -42.00 37.65 50.02
N LEU A 209 -42.06 38.88 50.54
CA LEU A 209 -41.28 39.50 51.64
C LEU A 209 -39.92 40.19 51.36
N GLU A 210 -39.99 41.52 51.54
CA GLU A 210 -39.18 42.34 52.47
C GLU A 210 -37.88 43.06 51.99
N THR A 211 -38.09 44.37 51.78
CA THR A 211 -37.40 45.55 52.38
C THR A 211 -36.15 46.20 51.78
N GLU A 212 -36.18 47.54 51.88
CA GLU A 212 -35.09 48.55 51.85
C GLU A 212 -34.70 49.24 50.52
N ALA A 213 -35.48 50.29 50.21
CA ALA A 213 -35.08 51.71 50.18
C ALA A 213 -33.84 52.24 49.40
N ILE A 214 -34.14 53.10 48.38
CA ILE A 214 -33.70 54.52 48.19
C ILE A 214 -32.22 54.78 47.73
N PRO A 215 -31.88 55.80 46.88
CA PRO A 215 -32.56 56.41 45.72
C PRO A 215 -31.62 56.93 44.57
N GLU A 216 -32.25 57.49 43.53
CA GLU A 216 -31.94 58.78 42.87
C GLU A 216 -30.82 59.01 41.81
N VAL A 217 -31.30 59.58 40.68
CA VAL A 217 -30.73 60.52 39.65
C VAL A 217 -29.44 60.10 38.92
N VAL A 218 -29.32 60.22 37.59
CA VAL A 218 -29.38 61.48 36.82
C VAL A 218 -29.86 61.24 35.38
N SER A 219 -30.75 62.12 34.96
CA SER A 219 -31.31 62.32 33.62
C SER A 219 -30.35 63.08 32.69
N ILE A 220 -30.19 62.64 31.44
CA ILE A 220 -29.76 63.50 30.33
C ILE A 220 -30.54 63.16 29.04
N LYS A 221 -31.54 64.01 28.81
CA LYS A 221 -32.09 64.65 27.59
C LYS A 221 -31.98 63.98 26.21
N GLU A 222 -33.15 64.02 25.59
CA GLU A 222 -33.57 63.79 24.21
C GLU A 222 -32.83 64.64 23.18
N ASP A 223 -32.70 64.11 21.96
CA ASP A 223 -32.87 64.89 20.74
C ASP A 223 -33.57 64.03 19.66
N GLU A 224 -34.70 64.55 19.17
CA GLU A 224 -35.53 63.99 18.11
C GLU A 224 -34.80 63.95 16.76
N THR A 225 -34.83 62.81 16.07
CA THR A 225 -34.79 62.79 14.59
C THR A 225 -35.65 61.66 14.02
N THR A 226 -36.83 62.06 13.55
CA THR A 226 -37.58 61.60 12.37
C THR A 226 -37.29 60.19 11.82
N PHE A 227 -38.27 59.30 12.04
CA PHE A 227 -38.46 58.03 11.31
C PHE A 227 -38.65 58.24 9.80
N LYS A 228 -37.89 57.48 8.99
CA LYS A 228 -38.29 57.03 7.65
C LYS A 228 -37.91 55.55 7.50
N GLU A 229 -38.91 54.69 7.35
CA GLU A 229 -38.74 53.28 6.97
C GLU A 229 -38.11 53.17 5.57
N PRO A 230 -37.08 52.33 5.37
CA PRO A 230 -36.69 51.89 4.04
C PRO A 230 -37.55 50.69 3.60
N GLU A 231 -38.06 50.74 2.36
CA GLU A 231 -38.88 49.69 1.76
C GLU A 231 -38.16 48.33 1.69
N PRO A 232 -38.89 47.20 1.80
CA PRO A 232 -38.28 45.88 1.71
C PRO A 232 -37.74 45.62 0.30
N ALA A 233 -36.46 45.22 0.22
CA ALA A 233 -35.84 44.78 -1.00
C ALA A 233 -36.62 43.59 -1.59
N LYS A 234 -36.97 43.68 -2.88
CA LYS A 234 -37.63 42.62 -3.64
C LYS A 234 -36.90 41.29 -3.45
N GLU A 235 -37.63 40.24 -3.07
CA GLU A 235 -37.12 38.87 -3.02
C GLU A 235 -36.45 38.51 -4.34
N ILE A 236 -35.14 38.29 -4.29
CA ILE A 236 -34.37 37.80 -5.43
C ILE A 236 -34.62 36.30 -5.50
N ASP A 237 -35.35 35.86 -6.52
CA ASP A 237 -35.52 34.44 -6.80
C ASP A 237 -34.20 33.87 -7.36
N TRP A 238 -33.37 33.34 -6.45
CA TRP A 238 -32.08 32.75 -6.75
C TRP A 238 -32.17 31.52 -7.67
N ARG A 239 -33.34 30.87 -7.79
CA ARG A 239 -33.52 29.73 -8.70
C ARG A 239 -33.45 30.13 -10.16
N ALA A 240 -34.03 31.29 -10.51
CA ALA A 240 -34.01 31.78 -11.89
C ALA A 240 -32.61 32.18 -12.38
N ARG A 241 -31.67 32.45 -11.45
CA ARG A 241 -30.34 32.98 -11.77
C ARG A 241 -29.26 31.91 -12.01
N ASN A 242 -29.46 30.68 -11.50
CA ASN A 242 -28.46 29.61 -11.54
C ASN A 242 -28.80 28.44 -12.48
N GLU A 243 -29.90 28.49 -13.24
CA GLU A 243 -30.21 27.44 -14.23
C GLU A 243 -29.57 27.73 -15.60
N THR A 244 -28.26 27.48 -15.70
CA THR A 244 -27.53 27.40 -17.00
C THR A 244 -27.47 25.97 -17.54
N THR A 245 -28.36 25.09 -17.08
CA THR A 245 -28.39 23.69 -17.52
C THR A 245 -29.02 23.62 -18.92
N PRO A 246 -28.31 23.15 -19.97
CA PRO A 246 -28.90 22.99 -21.29
C PRO A 246 -30.05 22.00 -21.22
N LYS A 247 -31.25 22.43 -21.62
CA LYS A 247 -32.46 21.61 -21.66
C LYS A 247 -32.26 20.46 -22.64
N ARG A 248 -31.86 19.30 -22.13
CA ARG A 248 -31.82 18.07 -22.93
C ARG A 248 -33.27 17.66 -23.21
N PRO A 249 -33.62 17.26 -24.44
CA PRO A 249 -34.94 16.74 -24.72
C PRO A 249 -35.19 15.51 -23.85
N ILE A 250 -36.27 15.58 -23.05
CA ILE A 250 -36.69 14.47 -22.18
C ILE A 250 -37.21 13.38 -23.11
N LEU A 251 -36.43 12.32 -23.25
CA LEU A 251 -36.83 11.15 -24.03
C LEU A 251 -38.09 10.55 -23.42
N THR A 252 -39.02 10.15 -24.27
CA THR A 252 -40.21 9.44 -23.80
C THR A 252 -39.81 8.11 -23.14
N PRO A 253 -40.64 7.56 -22.23
CA PRO A 253 -40.35 6.27 -21.59
C PRO A 253 -40.06 5.15 -22.60
N LYS A 254 -40.69 5.20 -23.79
CA LYS A 254 -40.44 4.24 -24.88
C LYS A 254 -39.08 4.44 -25.55
N GLU A 255 -38.70 5.67 -25.88
CA GLU A 255 -37.41 5.98 -26.50
C GLU A 255 -36.24 5.74 -25.55
N SER A 256 -36.41 6.02 -24.25
CA SER A 256 -35.41 5.68 -23.22
C SER A 256 -35.27 4.17 -23.00
N SER A 257 -36.35 3.40 -23.22
CA SER A 257 -36.33 1.93 -23.16
C SER A 257 -35.62 1.33 -24.39
N VAL A 258 -35.89 1.86 -25.59
CA VAL A 258 -35.20 1.45 -26.82
C VAL A 258 -33.71 1.81 -26.78
N LYS A 259 -33.36 3.00 -26.27
CA LYS A 259 -31.96 3.40 -26.12
C LYS A 259 -31.22 2.57 -25.07
N ARG A 260 -31.91 2.16 -23.98
CA ARG A 260 -31.37 1.19 -23.01
C ARG A 260 -31.22 -0.20 -23.59
N LYS A 261 -32.14 -0.67 -24.45
CA LYS A 261 -32.01 -1.95 -25.15
C LYS A 261 -30.84 -1.94 -26.15
N LEU A 262 -30.69 -0.86 -26.93
CA LEU A 262 -29.62 -0.74 -27.93
C LEU A 262 -28.22 -0.67 -27.29
N LEU A 263 -28.10 -0.16 -26.07
CA LEU A 263 -26.86 -0.21 -25.27
C LEU A 263 -26.62 -1.58 -24.62
N ARG A 264 -27.65 -2.43 -24.54
CA ARG A 264 -27.60 -3.75 -23.90
C ARG A 264 -27.34 -4.88 -24.89
N ASP A 265 -27.56 -4.67 -26.19
CA ASP A 265 -27.24 -5.65 -27.24
C ASP A 265 -25.73 -5.71 -27.59
N GLY A 266 -24.88 -4.95 -26.89
CA GLY A 266 -23.41 -4.98 -27.03
C GLY A 266 -22.68 -5.84 -25.99
N ASP A 267 -23.35 -6.22 -24.90
CA ASP A 267 -22.84 -7.13 -23.87
C ASP A 267 -24.05 -7.92 -23.34
N GLU A 268 -24.12 -9.21 -23.64
CA GLU A 268 -25.15 -10.11 -23.14
C GLU A 268 -25.01 -10.31 -21.61
N ASP A 269 -25.57 -9.38 -20.83
CA ASP A 269 -25.83 -9.55 -19.40
C ASP A 269 -27.13 -10.35 -19.19
N ASP A 270 -26.98 -11.67 -19.11
CA ASP A 270 -27.97 -12.60 -18.56
C ASP A 270 -27.96 -12.52 -17.01
N PRO A 271 -29.07 -12.12 -16.36
CA PRO A 271 -29.09 -11.85 -14.91
C PRO A 271 -28.99 -13.09 -14.00
N GLU A 272 -28.86 -14.31 -14.53
CA GLU A 272 -28.85 -15.54 -13.71
C GLU A 272 -27.46 -16.16 -13.43
N GLU A 273 -26.34 -15.61 -13.91
CA GLU A 273 -24.98 -16.15 -13.62
C GLU A 273 -23.92 -15.10 -13.20
N GLN A 274 -24.18 -14.33 -12.14
CA GLN A 274 -23.08 -13.64 -11.43
C GLN A 274 -22.43 -14.56 -10.39
N ASN A 275 -21.66 -15.52 -10.89
CA ASN A 275 -20.89 -16.44 -10.07
C ASN A 275 -19.88 -15.65 -9.20
N PRO A 276 -19.83 -15.82 -7.85
CA PRO A 276 -18.98 -15.02 -6.96
C PRO A 276 -17.48 -15.03 -7.32
N ALA A 277 -17.01 -16.08 -8.01
CA ALA A 277 -15.65 -16.16 -8.53
C ALA A 277 -15.34 -15.07 -9.59
N ARG A 278 -16.30 -14.72 -10.47
CA ARG A 278 -16.11 -13.69 -11.50
C ARG A 278 -15.99 -12.28 -10.90
N ARG A 279 -16.79 -11.98 -9.87
CA ARG A 279 -16.72 -10.69 -9.14
C ARG A 279 -15.36 -10.51 -8.45
N LYS A 280 -14.82 -11.55 -7.81
CA LYS A 280 -13.49 -11.51 -7.18
C LYS A 280 -12.35 -11.33 -8.18
N ALA A 281 -12.43 -11.97 -9.33
CA ALA A 281 -11.47 -11.77 -10.41
C ALA A 281 -11.52 -10.33 -10.93
N GLN A 282 -12.71 -9.74 -11.05
CA GLN A 282 -12.90 -8.35 -11.45
C GLN A 282 -12.37 -7.34 -10.41
N GLU A 283 -12.61 -7.59 -9.12
CA GLU A 283 -12.07 -6.77 -8.03
C GLU A 283 -10.54 -6.78 -8.02
N PHE A 284 -9.93 -7.97 -8.08
CA PHE A 284 -8.48 -8.08 -8.15
C PHE A 284 -7.91 -7.39 -9.41
N ARG A 285 -8.59 -7.48 -10.56
CA ARG A 285 -8.23 -6.73 -11.77
C ARG A 285 -8.25 -5.22 -11.54
N SER A 286 -9.28 -4.69 -10.88
CA SER A 286 -9.35 -3.25 -10.56
C SER A 286 -8.20 -2.80 -9.64
N ARG A 287 -7.84 -3.62 -8.64
CA ARG A 287 -6.70 -3.32 -7.75
C ARG A 287 -5.37 -3.26 -8.50
N ARG A 288 -5.14 -4.16 -9.47
CA ARG A 288 -3.93 -4.10 -10.32
C ARG A 288 -3.86 -2.82 -11.14
N GLN A 289 -4.99 -2.37 -11.67
CA GLN A 289 -5.05 -1.13 -12.46
C GLN A 289 -4.63 0.10 -11.65
N LEU A 290 -4.82 0.10 -10.32
CA LEU A 290 -4.39 1.20 -9.43
C LEU A 290 -2.88 1.45 -9.46
N PHE A 291 -2.10 0.40 -9.78
CA PHE A 291 -0.65 0.43 -9.79
C PHE A 291 -0.06 0.42 -11.20
N SER A 292 -0.90 0.45 -12.24
CA SER A 292 -0.43 0.44 -13.62
C SER A 292 0.35 1.71 -13.96
N GLY A 293 1.48 1.55 -14.67
CA GLY A 293 2.29 2.66 -15.18
C GLY A 293 3.17 3.40 -14.17
N LEU A 294 3.28 2.95 -12.91
CA LEU A 294 4.11 3.62 -11.89
C LEU A 294 5.62 3.49 -12.14
N MET A 295 6.06 2.41 -12.78
CA MET A 295 7.48 2.10 -13.07
C MET A 295 8.36 2.29 -11.82
N CYS A 296 7.94 1.73 -10.69
CA CYS A 296 8.52 2.00 -9.38
C CYS A 296 10.01 1.62 -9.27
N ALA A 297 10.47 0.65 -10.06
CA ALA A 297 11.88 0.25 -10.11
C ALA A 297 12.79 1.32 -10.74
N GLU A 298 12.27 2.08 -11.71
CA GLU A 298 13.02 3.14 -12.39
C GLU A 298 12.89 4.48 -11.66
N ASN A 299 11.71 4.75 -11.10
CA ASN A 299 11.39 6.01 -10.46
C ASN A 299 11.84 6.01 -8.99
N LYS A 300 12.84 6.81 -8.67
CA LYS A 300 13.30 7.00 -7.28
C LYS A 300 12.29 7.84 -6.50
N ARG A 301 11.81 7.32 -5.38
CA ARG A 301 11.06 8.08 -4.37
C ARG A 301 11.50 7.61 -2.99
N PHE A 302 11.69 8.57 -2.10
CA PHE A 302 12.23 8.35 -0.77
C PHE A 302 11.08 8.34 0.25
N PRO A 303 11.10 7.42 1.23
CA PRO A 303 10.10 7.40 2.28
C PRO A 303 10.23 8.61 3.21
N PRO A 304 9.12 9.05 3.83
CA PRO A 304 9.19 9.97 4.95
C PRO A 304 10.07 9.37 6.06
N ARG A 305 10.91 10.22 6.67
CA ARG A 305 11.96 9.80 7.60
C ARG A 305 11.38 9.02 8.78
N GLY A 306 11.90 7.82 9.02
CA GLY A 306 11.59 7.01 10.20
C GLY A 306 10.20 6.36 10.20
N VAL A 307 9.38 6.58 9.17
CA VAL A 307 8.01 6.03 9.09
C VAL A 307 8.01 4.62 8.50
N TYR A 308 8.64 4.46 7.34
CA TYR A 308 8.66 3.19 6.60
C TYR A 308 9.91 2.37 6.83
N ASN A 309 10.68 2.63 7.89
CA ASN A 309 11.69 1.66 8.33
C ASN A 309 10.95 0.39 8.77
N LEU A 310 11.45 -0.80 8.44
CA LEU A 310 10.76 -2.07 8.69
C LEU A 310 10.21 -2.18 10.13
N GLY A 311 11.05 -1.93 11.13
CA GLY A 311 10.66 -1.98 12.53
C GLY A 311 9.64 -0.90 12.93
N SER A 312 9.78 0.32 12.42
CA SER A 312 8.81 1.41 12.65
C SER A 312 7.45 1.10 12.04
N LEU A 313 7.44 0.60 10.80
CA LEU A 313 6.22 0.23 10.08
C LEU A 313 5.52 -0.94 10.76
N TYR A 314 6.26 -1.97 11.16
CA TYR A 314 5.75 -3.10 11.93
C TYR A 314 5.11 -2.64 13.25
N THR A 315 5.83 -1.81 14.01
CA THR A 315 5.34 -1.28 15.30
C THR A 315 4.11 -0.41 15.11
N SER A 316 4.09 0.43 14.07
CA SER A 316 2.96 1.30 13.74
C SER A 316 1.71 0.51 13.37
N LYS A 317 1.84 -0.54 12.54
CA LYS A 317 0.69 -1.32 12.07
C LYS A 317 0.14 -2.29 13.11
N PHE A 318 0.99 -2.88 13.95
CA PHE A 318 0.57 -3.95 14.89
C PHE A 318 0.62 -3.57 16.37
N GLN A 319 1.09 -2.37 16.71
CA GLN A 319 1.31 -1.92 18.09
C GLN A 319 2.13 -2.91 18.94
N ARG A 320 3.04 -3.64 18.29
CA ARG A 320 3.99 -4.56 18.92
C ARG A 320 5.42 -4.14 18.60
N PRO A 321 6.36 -4.28 19.54
CA PRO A 321 7.76 -3.95 19.28
C PRO A 321 8.35 -4.89 18.23
N ALA A 322 9.19 -4.34 17.37
CA ALA A 322 10.07 -5.09 16.48
C ALA A 322 11.16 -5.81 17.30
N SER A 323 10.89 -7.05 17.72
CA SER A 323 11.85 -7.88 18.45
C SER A 323 12.91 -8.46 17.51
N ASN A 324 14.17 -8.46 17.96
CA ASN A 324 15.31 -9.02 17.22
C ASN A 324 15.53 -8.37 15.84
N ALA A 325 15.21 -7.09 15.70
CA ALA A 325 15.52 -6.34 14.48
C ALA A 325 17.02 -6.47 14.14
N HIS A 326 17.34 -6.53 12.85
CA HIS A 326 18.70 -6.75 12.34
C HIS A 326 19.25 -8.16 12.56
N GLN A 327 18.34 -9.14 12.62
CA GLN A 327 18.64 -10.54 12.33
C GLN A 327 17.87 -10.89 11.06
N ALA A 328 18.53 -11.51 10.08
CA ALA A 328 17.91 -11.72 8.77
C ALA A 328 16.61 -12.52 8.89
N GLU A 329 16.57 -13.55 9.76
CA GLU A 329 15.36 -14.34 9.99
C GLU A 329 14.21 -13.52 10.62
N ALA A 330 14.53 -12.66 11.60
CA ALA A 330 13.52 -11.86 12.28
C ALA A 330 12.95 -10.77 11.36
N ASP A 331 13.80 -10.14 10.56
CA ASP A 331 13.43 -9.09 9.60
C ASP A 331 12.55 -9.68 8.47
N VAL A 332 12.93 -10.84 7.92
CA VAL A 332 12.07 -11.58 6.98
C VAL A 332 10.73 -11.96 7.61
N ALA A 333 10.71 -12.39 8.87
CA ALA A 333 9.47 -12.76 9.56
C ALA A 333 8.55 -11.55 9.79
N MET A 334 9.10 -10.39 10.15
CA MET A 334 8.36 -9.13 10.27
C MET A 334 7.81 -8.68 8.92
N LEU A 335 8.64 -8.74 7.88
CA LEU A 335 8.25 -8.37 6.52
C LEU A 335 7.14 -9.29 5.99
N THR A 336 7.23 -10.59 6.24
CA THR A 336 6.19 -11.57 5.89
C THR A 336 4.84 -11.21 6.52
N LYS A 337 4.82 -10.83 7.80
CA LYS A 337 3.61 -10.40 8.50
C LYS A 337 3.03 -9.11 7.94
N LEU A 338 3.88 -8.15 7.56
CA LEU A 338 3.44 -6.94 6.88
C LEU A 338 2.81 -7.27 5.53
N ILE A 339 3.44 -8.11 4.71
CA ILE A 339 2.88 -8.58 3.44
C ILE A 339 1.50 -9.23 3.65
N GLN A 340 1.36 -10.09 4.67
CA GLN A 340 0.07 -10.69 5.04
C GLN A 340 -0.97 -9.65 5.47
N HIS A 341 -0.57 -8.57 6.15
CA HIS A 341 -1.46 -7.51 6.58
C HIS A 341 -2.01 -6.70 5.40
N TYR A 342 -1.14 -6.31 4.46
CA TYR A 342 -1.52 -5.61 3.23
C TYR A 342 -2.27 -6.52 2.23
N GLY A 343 -2.12 -7.84 2.32
CA GLY A 343 -3.01 -8.80 1.67
C GLY A 343 -3.03 -8.69 0.14
N MET A 344 -4.23 -8.64 -0.46
CA MET A 344 -4.36 -8.62 -1.92
C MET A 344 -3.85 -7.34 -2.55
N ASP A 345 -3.77 -6.22 -1.83
CA ASP A 345 -3.21 -4.97 -2.37
C ASP A 345 -1.71 -5.11 -2.62
N PHE A 346 -1.00 -5.81 -1.73
CA PHE A 346 0.39 -6.17 -1.94
C PHE A 346 0.55 -7.10 -3.13
N LEU A 347 -0.31 -8.12 -3.25
CA LEU A 347 -0.29 -9.04 -4.40
C LEU A 347 -0.53 -8.29 -5.71
N ALA A 348 -1.52 -7.40 -5.76
CA ALA A 348 -1.85 -6.60 -6.93
C ALA A 348 -0.71 -5.66 -7.31
N PHE A 349 -0.08 -5.02 -6.33
CA PHE A 349 1.12 -4.20 -6.54
C PHE A 349 2.27 -5.04 -7.11
N ALA A 350 2.55 -6.20 -6.52
CA ALA A 350 3.66 -7.06 -6.94
C ALA A 350 3.46 -7.61 -8.36
N GLU A 351 2.25 -8.04 -8.71
CA GLU A 351 1.92 -8.52 -10.06
C GLU A 351 2.09 -7.45 -11.15
N GLU A 352 2.04 -6.17 -10.78
CA GLU A 352 2.13 -5.04 -11.71
C GLU A 352 3.52 -4.37 -11.71
N GLN A 353 4.21 -4.34 -10.58
CA GLN A 353 5.48 -3.61 -10.39
C GLN A 353 6.72 -4.51 -10.26
N ALA A 354 6.56 -5.84 -10.20
CA ALA A 354 7.71 -6.74 -10.18
C ALA A 354 8.47 -6.67 -11.51
N ILE A 355 9.79 -6.61 -11.42
CA ILE A 355 10.70 -6.65 -12.58
C ILE A 355 11.44 -7.98 -12.63
N PRO A 356 11.90 -8.46 -13.79
CA PRO A 356 12.77 -9.63 -13.85
C PRO A 356 14.07 -9.38 -13.06
N PHE A 357 14.49 -10.33 -12.22
CA PHE A 357 15.67 -10.15 -11.36
C PHE A 357 16.96 -9.89 -12.17
N HIS A 358 17.06 -10.45 -13.37
CA HIS A 358 18.21 -10.25 -14.25
C HIS A 358 18.34 -8.81 -14.78
N GLU A 359 17.28 -8.00 -14.72
CA GLU A 359 17.31 -6.57 -15.09
C GLU A 359 17.84 -5.68 -13.95
N VAL A 360 17.97 -6.20 -12.73
CA VAL A 360 18.56 -5.47 -11.61
C VAL A 360 20.03 -5.18 -11.92
N ALA A 361 20.41 -3.91 -11.80
CA ALA A 361 21.80 -3.49 -11.96
C ALA A 361 22.65 -4.04 -10.78
N PRO A 362 23.77 -4.73 -11.06
CA PRO A 362 24.71 -5.11 -10.02
C PRO A 362 25.19 -3.92 -9.20
N LEU A 363 25.46 -4.14 -7.92
CA LEU A 363 25.98 -3.10 -7.06
C LEU A 363 27.29 -2.52 -7.63
N GLY A 364 27.35 -1.19 -7.76
CA GLY A 364 28.52 -0.49 -8.29
C GLY A 364 28.62 -0.41 -9.81
N SER A 365 27.64 -0.92 -10.56
CA SER A 365 27.58 -0.68 -12.00
C SER A 365 27.48 0.82 -12.32
N PRO A 366 28.15 1.30 -13.39
CA PRO A 366 28.02 2.68 -13.80
C PRO A 366 26.55 3.00 -14.14
N VAL A 367 26.04 4.11 -13.63
CA VAL A 367 24.66 4.54 -13.88
C VAL A 367 24.48 4.77 -15.38
N CYS A 368 23.87 3.80 -16.07
CA CYS A 368 23.52 3.94 -17.46
C CYS A 368 22.36 4.94 -17.53
N ARG A 369 22.67 6.22 -17.73
CA ARG A 369 21.66 7.23 -18.09
C ARG A 369 21.11 6.82 -19.45
N ARG A 370 20.03 6.03 -19.47
CA ARG A 370 19.25 5.79 -20.68
C ARG A 370 18.85 7.18 -21.19
N LYS A 371 19.45 7.60 -22.31
CA LYS A 371 19.00 8.80 -23.01
C LYS A 371 17.55 8.51 -23.38
N ARG A 372 16.60 9.27 -22.82
CA ARG A 372 15.23 9.27 -23.33
C ARG A 372 15.33 9.50 -24.83
N ALA A 373 14.85 8.55 -25.63
CA ALA A 373 14.61 8.81 -27.03
C ALA A 373 13.63 9.99 -27.07
N ILE A 374 14.06 11.07 -27.73
CA ILE A 374 13.29 12.29 -27.92
C ILE A 374 12.18 12.01 -28.91
#